data_AF-A0A833APG0-F1
#
_entry.id   AF-A0A833APG0-F1
#
_cell.length_a   1.000
_cell.length_b   1.000
_cell.length_c   1.000
_cell.angle_alpha   90.00
_cell.angle_beta   90.00
_cell.angle_gamma   90.00
#
_symmetry.space_group_name_H-M   'P 1'
#
loop_
_entity.id
_entity.type
_entity.pdbx_description
1 polymer ?
#
loop_
_entity_poly.entity_id
_entity_poly.type
_entity_poly.pdbx_seq_one_letter_code
_entity_poly.pdbx_strand_id
1 'polypeptide(L)'
;VVIETETHENCQSCHDCDSDDDKTCLKCHDTKEKPPFDHKSTGWALNRYHEKLQCLDCHSGTRFSKRDKTCTACHNNWELGSFDHKVTGVVFDEDHEENDCMDCHIDRKFDRKPTCSECHDEISWPERVPGELVK
;
A
#
# COMPACT_ATOMS: atom_id res chain seq x y z
N VAL A 1 12.86 -34.25 5.43
CA VAL A 1 12.78 -33.92 3.99
C VAL A 1 11.76 -32.81 3.88
N VAL A 2 12.23 -31.56 3.83
CA VAL A 2 11.36 -30.41 3.52
C VAL A 2 11.00 -30.52 2.05
N ILE A 3 9.72 -30.65 1.76
CA ILE A 3 9.22 -30.86 0.41
C ILE A 3 9.26 -29.49 -0.28
N GLU A 4 9.99 -29.37 -1.39
CA GLU A 4 10.17 -28.16 -2.24
C GLU A 4 8.87 -27.56 -2.82
N THR A 5 7.70 -28.05 -2.42
CA THR A 5 6.41 -27.68 -2.98
C THR A 5 5.77 -26.44 -2.34
N GLU A 6 6.17 -26.05 -1.12
CA GLU A 6 5.55 -24.91 -0.41
C GLU A 6 5.98 -23.53 -0.93
N THR A 7 7.21 -23.39 -1.44
CA THR A 7 7.72 -22.08 -1.90
C THR A 7 7.15 -21.68 -3.27
N HIS A 8 6.90 -22.66 -4.14
CA HIS A 8 6.34 -22.42 -5.47
C HIS A 8 4.91 -21.90 -5.39
N GLU A 9 4.07 -22.42 -4.49
CA GLU A 9 2.65 -22.00 -4.42
C GLU A 9 2.44 -20.54 -4.02
N ASN A 10 3.37 -19.96 -3.26
CA ASN A 10 3.31 -18.55 -2.84
C ASN A 10 3.78 -17.60 -3.94
N CYS A 11 4.67 -18.07 -4.82
CA CYS A 11 5.30 -17.26 -5.87
C CYS A 11 4.57 -17.40 -7.22
N GLN A 12 4.11 -18.61 -7.57
CA GLN A 12 3.48 -18.95 -8.86
C GLN A 12 2.20 -18.15 -9.12
N SER A 13 1.50 -17.75 -8.05
CA SER A 13 0.26 -16.98 -8.16
C SER A 13 0.45 -15.57 -8.73
N CYS A 14 1.67 -15.03 -8.67
CA CYS A 14 2.05 -13.76 -9.31
C CYS A 14 3.10 -13.94 -10.41
N HIS A 15 3.94 -14.96 -10.32
CA HIS A 15 4.97 -15.29 -11.30
C HIS A 15 4.58 -16.54 -12.09
N ASP A 16 4.08 -16.32 -13.30
CA ASP A 16 3.65 -17.43 -14.16
C ASP A 16 4.84 -18.34 -14.55
N CYS A 17 4.62 -19.65 -14.40
CA CYS A 17 5.53 -20.71 -14.80
C CYS A 17 4.85 -21.82 -15.61
N ASP A 18 3.72 -21.54 -16.29
CA ASP A 18 2.88 -22.50 -17.03
C ASP A 18 3.53 -23.16 -18.27
N SER A 19 4.85 -23.07 -18.46
CA SER A 19 5.53 -23.72 -19.58
C SER A 19 6.49 -24.80 -19.11
N ASP A 20 6.33 -26.03 -19.62
CA ASP A 20 7.29 -27.14 -19.54
C ASP A 20 8.62 -26.89 -20.32
N ASP A 21 8.93 -25.62 -20.63
CA ASP A 21 10.20 -25.20 -21.21
C ASP A 21 11.21 -24.91 -20.08
N ASP A 22 12.35 -25.61 -20.10
CA ASP A 22 13.49 -25.43 -19.19
C ASP A 22 13.87 -23.95 -18.96
N LYS A 23 13.63 -23.08 -19.95
CA LYS A 23 13.93 -21.64 -19.85
C LYS A 23 13.11 -20.90 -18.81
N THR A 24 11.89 -21.34 -18.50
CA THR A 24 11.03 -20.67 -17.52
C THR A 24 11.46 -21.03 -16.09
N CYS A 25 11.92 -22.26 -15.86
CA CYS A 25 12.51 -22.70 -14.59
C CYS A 25 13.77 -21.89 -14.24
N LEU A 26 14.64 -21.62 -15.22
CA LEU A 26 15.85 -20.82 -15.05
C LEU A 26 15.59 -19.35 -14.68
N LYS A 27 14.36 -18.84 -14.83
CA LYS A 27 14.01 -17.49 -14.35
C LYS A 27 14.14 -17.39 -12.83
N CYS A 28 13.92 -18.48 -12.11
CA CYS A 28 14.04 -18.57 -10.65
C CYS A 28 15.23 -19.44 -10.22
N HIS A 29 15.46 -20.58 -10.87
CA HIS A 29 16.58 -21.50 -10.60
C HIS A 29 17.84 -21.18 -11.43
N ASP A 30 18.33 -19.94 -11.31
CA ASP A 30 19.65 -19.54 -11.83
C ASP A 30 20.68 -19.54 -10.69
N THR A 31 21.95 -19.51 -11.06
CA THR A 31 23.11 -19.30 -10.18
C THR A 31 23.17 -17.89 -9.56
N LYS A 32 22.35 -16.95 -10.05
CA LYS A 32 22.28 -15.58 -9.57
C LYS A 32 21.18 -15.42 -8.54
N GLU A 33 21.51 -14.74 -7.45
CA GLU A 33 20.54 -14.27 -6.47
C GLU A 33 19.49 -13.39 -7.15
N LYS A 34 18.21 -13.63 -6.82
CA LYS A 34 17.09 -12.86 -7.35
C LYS A 34 16.84 -11.66 -6.45
N PRO A 35 16.46 -10.50 -7.01
CA PRO A 35 16.09 -9.35 -6.20
C PRO A 35 14.88 -9.68 -5.31
N PRO A 36 14.73 -9.01 -4.16
CA PRO A 36 13.52 -9.10 -3.35
C PRO A 36 12.27 -8.75 -4.18
N PHE A 37 11.14 -9.35 -3.82
CA PHE A 37 9.87 -9.01 -4.43
C PHE A 37 9.52 -7.54 -4.21
N ASP A 38 9.23 -6.82 -5.30
CA ASP A 38 8.81 -5.42 -5.27
C ASP A 38 7.37 -5.28 -5.75
N HIS A 39 6.48 -4.86 -4.86
CA HIS A 39 5.06 -4.62 -5.16
C HIS A 39 4.85 -3.57 -6.27
N LYS A 40 5.82 -2.68 -6.53
CA LYS A 40 5.78 -1.75 -7.68
C LYS A 40 5.59 -2.47 -9.01
N SER A 41 6.14 -3.67 -9.15
CA SER A 41 5.99 -4.51 -10.35
C SER A 41 4.54 -4.93 -10.62
N THR A 42 3.69 -4.92 -9.59
CA THR A 42 2.25 -5.24 -9.68
C THR A 42 1.36 -4.01 -9.95
N GLY A 43 1.96 -2.82 -10.01
CA GLY A 43 1.24 -1.55 -10.13
C GLY A 43 0.60 -1.09 -8.82
N TRP A 44 1.01 -1.62 -7.67
CA TRP A 44 0.63 -1.11 -6.35
C TRP A 44 1.86 -1.00 -5.46
N ALA A 45 2.52 0.16 -5.48
CA ALA A 45 3.67 0.39 -4.62
C ALA A 45 3.23 0.51 -3.16
N LEU A 46 3.83 -0.26 -2.25
CA LEU A 46 3.64 -0.04 -0.82
C LEU A 46 4.23 1.32 -0.46
N ASN A 47 3.40 2.22 0.07
CA ASN A 47 3.87 3.52 0.56
C ASN A 47 4.61 3.35 1.90
N ARG A 48 5.24 4.42 2.38
CA ARG A 48 6.08 4.41 3.60
C ARG A 48 5.40 3.83 4.86
N TYR A 49 4.06 3.86 4.93
CA TYR A 49 3.29 3.36 6.07
C TYR A 49 2.92 1.88 5.94
N HIS A 50 2.92 1.35 4.72
CA HIS A 50 2.65 -0.05 4.43
C HIS A 50 3.93 -0.84 4.09
N GLU A 51 5.09 -0.17 3.95
CA GLU A 51 6.34 -0.79 3.49
C GLU A 51 6.86 -1.91 4.40
N LYS A 52 6.55 -1.85 5.71
CA LYS A 52 7.05 -2.78 6.73
C LYS A 52 6.07 -3.89 7.07
N LEU A 53 4.90 -3.89 6.44
CA LEU A 53 3.89 -4.93 6.65
C LEU A 53 4.43 -6.28 6.15
N GLN A 54 4.07 -7.32 6.87
CA GLN A 54 4.32 -8.70 6.48
C GLN A 54 3.29 -9.11 5.41
N CYS A 55 3.65 -10.08 4.57
CA CYS A 55 2.76 -10.55 3.49
C CYS A 55 1.37 -10.93 4.01
N LEU A 56 1.32 -11.55 5.20
CA LEU A 56 0.10 -12.04 5.83
C LEU A 56 -0.77 -10.94 6.47
N ASP A 57 -0.27 -9.70 6.59
CA ASP A 57 -1.06 -8.57 7.09
C ASP A 57 -2.16 -8.17 6.10
N CYS A 58 -1.93 -8.40 4.81
CA CYS A 58 -2.89 -8.14 3.74
C CYS A 58 -3.36 -9.42 3.03
N HIS A 59 -2.47 -10.39 2.81
CA HIS A 59 -2.78 -11.60 2.07
C HIS A 59 -3.13 -12.76 3.00
N SER A 60 -4.39 -13.22 2.94
CA SER A 60 -4.84 -14.40 3.67
C SER A 60 -4.45 -15.70 2.96
N GLY A 61 -3.90 -16.66 3.71
CA GLY A 61 -3.54 -17.99 3.22
C GLY A 61 -2.10 -18.09 2.70
N THR A 62 -1.75 -19.23 2.10
CA THR A 62 -0.41 -19.45 1.50
C THR A 62 -0.36 -18.94 0.06
N ARG A 63 -1.44 -19.09 -0.71
CA ARG A 63 -1.49 -18.63 -2.12
C ARG A 63 -1.88 -17.15 -2.24
N PHE A 64 -0.91 -16.30 -2.53
CA PHE A 64 -1.12 -14.86 -2.67
C PHE A 64 -1.78 -14.50 -4.00
N SER A 65 -3.03 -14.05 -3.97
CA SER A 65 -3.72 -13.53 -5.16
C SER A 65 -3.76 -12.01 -5.15
N LYS A 66 -4.03 -11.44 -6.33
CA LYS A 66 -4.31 -10.01 -6.47
C LYS A 66 -5.50 -9.63 -5.58
N ARG A 67 -5.31 -8.61 -4.75
CA ARG A 67 -6.36 -8.01 -3.92
C ARG A 67 -6.89 -6.73 -4.54
N ASP A 68 -8.07 -6.32 -4.10
CA ASP A 68 -8.56 -4.98 -4.35
C ASP A 68 -7.66 -3.96 -3.63
N LYS A 69 -7.50 -2.77 -4.23
CA LYS A 69 -6.73 -1.64 -3.70
C LYS A 69 -7.57 -0.72 -2.81
N THR A 70 -8.83 -1.07 -2.57
CA THR A 70 -9.72 -0.36 -1.63
C THR A 70 -9.23 -0.52 -0.19
N CYS A 71 -9.41 0.51 0.64
CA CYS A 71 -8.96 0.51 2.03
C CYS A 71 -9.61 -0.63 2.82
N THR A 72 -10.90 -0.88 2.56
CA THR A 72 -11.70 -1.95 3.15
C THR A 72 -11.21 -3.36 2.80
N ALA A 73 -10.35 -3.51 1.78
CA ALA A 73 -9.77 -4.80 1.44
C ALA A 73 -8.81 -5.31 2.54
N CYS A 74 -8.24 -4.43 3.37
CA CYS A 74 -7.36 -4.81 4.48
C CYS A 74 -7.81 -4.22 5.83
N HIS A 75 -8.31 -2.98 5.82
CA HIS A 75 -8.83 -2.32 7.02
C HIS A 75 -10.30 -2.67 7.23
N ASN A 76 -10.56 -3.55 8.20
CA ASN A 76 -11.93 -3.87 8.62
C ASN A 76 -12.63 -2.61 9.12
N ASN A 77 -13.88 -2.40 8.71
CA ASN A 77 -14.71 -1.24 9.07
C ASN A 77 -14.12 0.12 8.67
N TRP A 78 -13.43 0.20 7.53
CA TRP A 78 -12.97 1.48 7.00
C TRP A 78 -14.15 2.33 6.51
N GLU A 79 -14.46 3.38 7.26
CA GLU A 79 -15.45 4.41 6.95
C GLU A 79 -14.83 5.82 7.03
N LEU A 80 -15.52 6.82 6.47
CA LEU A 80 -15.06 8.21 6.59
C LEU A 80 -14.96 8.58 8.08
N GLY A 81 -13.86 9.26 8.46
CA GLY A 81 -13.57 9.58 9.86
C GLY A 81 -12.92 8.45 10.68
N SER A 82 -12.94 7.19 10.21
CA SER A 82 -12.27 6.09 10.94
C SER A 82 -10.73 6.09 10.82
N PHE A 83 -10.18 6.87 9.89
CA PHE A 83 -8.74 6.96 9.67
C PHE A 83 -8.11 8.02 10.57
N ASP A 84 -7.21 7.58 11.45
CA ASP A 84 -6.45 8.47 12.34
C ASP A 84 -5.24 9.08 11.62
N HIS A 85 -5.35 10.35 11.23
CA HIS A 85 -4.25 11.10 10.60
C HIS A 85 -3.03 11.31 11.51
N LYS A 86 -3.13 11.01 12.82
CA LYS A 86 -1.99 11.02 13.73
C LYS A 86 -0.86 10.10 13.25
N VAL A 87 -1.20 8.99 12.59
CA VAL A 87 -0.19 8.09 11.99
C VAL A 87 0.64 8.78 10.91
N THR A 88 0.10 9.86 10.33
CA THR A 88 0.77 10.71 9.35
C THR A 88 1.44 11.95 9.93
N GLY A 89 1.27 12.19 11.23
CA GLY A 89 1.86 13.31 11.97
C GLY A 89 0.96 14.54 12.08
N VAL A 90 -0.35 14.41 11.83
CA VAL A 90 -1.32 15.52 11.95
C VAL A 90 -2.51 15.07 12.79
N VAL A 91 -2.93 15.90 13.73
CA VAL A 91 -4.23 15.78 14.39
C VAL A 91 -5.09 16.94 13.91
N PHE A 92 -6.24 16.63 13.32
CA PHE A 92 -7.14 17.65 12.77
C PHE A 92 -7.84 18.46 13.86
N ASP A 93 -8.18 19.70 13.52
CA ASP A 93 -9.10 20.52 14.31
C ASP A 93 -10.56 20.15 14.02
N GLU A 94 -11.47 20.69 14.83
CA GLU A 94 -12.92 20.44 14.74
C GLU A 94 -13.50 20.85 13.36
N ASP A 95 -12.85 21.76 12.64
CA ASP A 95 -13.35 22.27 11.35
C ASP A 95 -12.98 21.36 10.16
N HIS A 96 -11.91 20.55 10.28
CA HIS A 96 -11.40 19.71 9.18
C HIS A 96 -11.53 18.20 9.43
N GLU A 97 -11.93 17.78 10.63
CA GLU A 97 -12.05 16.35 10.96
C GLU A 97 -13.14 15.60 10.18
N GLU A 98 -14.18 16.31 9.72
CA GLU A 98 -15.32 15.73 8.99
C GLU A 98 -15.18 15.76 7.45
N ASN A 99 -14.10 16.35 6.92
CA ASN A 99 -13.92 16.49 5.47
C ASN A 99 -13.72 15.14 4.77
N ASP A 100 -14.18 15.03 3.53
CA ASP A 100 -13.89 13.84 2.71
C ASP A 100 -12.39 13.78 2.42
N CYS A 101 -11.86 12.57 2.29
CA CYS A 101 -10.47 12.36 1.89
C CYS A 101 -10.08 13.19 0.65
N MET A 102 -10.99 13.32 -0.31
CA MET A 102 -10.75 13.98 -1.59
C MET A 102 -10.70 15.50 -1.49
N ASP A 103 -11.21 16.10 -0.43
CA ASP A 103 -11.15 17.56 -0.24
C ASP A 103 -9.70 18.04 -0.11
N CYS A 104 -8.83 17.17 0.43
CA CYS A 104 -7.39 17.40 0.54
C CYS A 104 -6.58 16.52 -0.43
N HIS A 105 -6.95 15.25 -0.60
CA HIS A 105 -6.23 14.28 -1.43
C HIS A 105 -6.90 14.10 -2.79
N ILE A 106 -6.65 15.05 -3.70
CA ILE A 106 -7.19 15.03 -5.07
C ILE A 106 -6.91 13.69 -5.77
N ASP A 107 -7.94 13.15 -6.42
CA ASP A 107 -7.95 11.81 -7.05
C ASP A 107 -7.62 10.66 -6.09
N ARG A 108 -7.75 10.85 -4.77
CA ARG A 108 -7.34 9.88 -3.74
C ARG A 108 -5.85 9.52 -3.83
N LYS A 109 -5.01 10.49 -4.22
CA LYS A 109 -3.55 10.34 -4.29
C LYS A 109 -2.90 10.65 -2.94
N PHE A 110 -2.81 9.63 -2.09
CA PHE A 110 -2.25 9.73 -0.73
C PHE A 110 -0.72 9.72 -0.67
N ASP A 111 -0.05 9.55 -1.81
CA ASP A 111 1.41 9.63 -1.96
C ASP A 111 1.90 11.06 -2.23
N ARG A 112 0.99 12.02 -2.31
CA ARG A 112 1.26 13.44 -2.61
C ARG A 112 0.86 14.33 -1.45
N LYS A 113 1.38 15.55 -1.47
CA LYS A 113 0.99 16.59 -0.51
C LYS A 113 -0.51 16.90 -0.68
N PRO A 114 -1.24 17.14 0.42
CA PRO A 114 -2.63 17.58 0.34
C PRO A 114 -2.73 18.98 -0.25
N THR A 115 -3.90 19.30 -0.81
CA THR A 115 -4.22 20.61 -1.34
C THR A 115 -5.02 21.42 -0.33
N CYS A 116 -4.62 22.66 -0.11
CA CYS A 116 -5.36 23.63 0.72
C CYS A 116 -6.02 24.72 -0.14
N SER A 117 -5.51 24.92 -1.36
CA SER A 117 -5.88 26.04 -2.25
C SER A 117 -7.27 25.95 -2.84
N GLU A 118 -7.95 24.80 -2.73
CA GLU A 118 -9.35 24.69 -3.15
C GLU A 118 -10.29 25.48 -2.21
N CYS A 119 -9.87 25.68 -0.95
CA CYS A 119 -10.66 26.41 0.05
C CYS A 119 -9.94 27.67 0.60
N HIS A 120 -8.61 27.74 0.51
CA HIS A 120 -7.82 28.80 1.13
C HIS A 120 -6.83 29.45 0.16
N ASP A 121 -6.83 30.78 0.08
CA ASP A 121 -5.93 31.51 -0.83
C ASP A 121 -4.46 31.54 -0.35
N GLU A 122 -4.25 31.59 0.97
CA GLU A 122 -2.92 31.84 1.56
C GLU A 122 -2.39 30.67 2.41
N ILE A 123 -3.19 29.63 2.62
CA ILE A 123 -2.81 28.47 3.43
C ILE A 123 -2.21 27.41 2.52
N SER A 124 -1.06 26.86 2.91
CA SER A 124 -0.40 25.79 2.17
C SER A 124 0.36 24.84 3.10
N TRP A 125 0.46 23.59 2.65
CA TRP A 125 1.21 22.54 3.33
C TRP A 125 2.68 22.51 2.85
N PRO A 126 3.67 22.40 3.75
CA PRO A 126 3.56 22.11 5.20
C PRO A 126 3.59 23.34 6.13
N GLU A 127 3.56 24.56 5.58
CA GLU A 127 3.72 25.80 6.35
C GLU A 127 2.61 26.00 7.39
N ARG A 128 1.39 25.61 7.05
CA ARG A 128 0.26 25.54 7.97
C ARG A 128 -0.54 24.27 7.71
N VAL A 129 -1.02 23.66 8.79
CA VAL A 129 -1.76 22.40 8.76
C VAL A 129 -3.15 22.62 9.35
N PRO A 130 -4.17 21.86 8.93
CA PRO A 130 -5.51 21.92 9.52
C PRO A 130 -5.46 21.22 10.89
N GLY A 131 -5.10 21.94 11.95
CA GLY A 131 -4.89 21.41 13.30
C GLY A 131 -3.43 21.48 13.77
N GLU A 132 -2.92 20.39 14.36
CA GLU A 132 -1.60 20.35 14.99
C GLU A 132 -0.68 19.26 14.43
N LEU A 133 0.61 19.60 14.29
CA LEU A 133 1.65 18.63 13.98
C LEU A 133 2.04 17.83 15.23
N VAL A 134 2.02 16.51 15.10
CA VAL A 134 2.40 15.58 16.16
C VAL A 134 3.59 14.72 15.75
N LYS A 135 4.39 14.33 16.74
CA LYS A 135 5.59 13.50 16.56
C LYS A 135 5.29 12.02 16.72
#